data_AF-A0A7S1QUV8-F1
#
_entry.id   AF-A0A7S1QUV8-F1
#
_cell.length_a   1.000
_cell.length_b   1.000
_cell.length_c   1.000
_cell.angle_alpha   90.00
_cell.angle_beta   90.00
_cell.angle_gamma   90.00
#
_symmetry.space_group_name_H-M   'P 1'
#
loop_
_entity.id
_entity.type
_entity.pdbx_description
1 polymer ?
#
loop_
_entity_poly.entity_id
_entity_poly.type
_entity_poly.pdbx_seq_one_letter_code
_entity_poly.pdbx_strand_id
1 'polypeptide(L)'
;NLDGELATAVQEATMWSGEFDKLAASFMSGVSPDKTKARRVGGEIAQQGQKLKATLDELEGSADFQAREAYHTLEVMARRRNVVSMRAVEQLMNWQGQGLVAFADNRPLAPMPPSIDPQRIQGAAPRSPADQSIIEATLPNLLPFTESDFDAAEAREAVLLKGEFQRLCRDHKQLIGLGETFGGFDPVGKEFYLGQLEQIAFRWEELIDDAQRAGVDMNPAFVSMSKERLRRANMRPDEFRNMVEEVYDIFRNQAEKDKGIGS
;
A
#
# COMPACT_ATOMS: atom_id res chain seq x y z
N ASN A 1 -12.46 -5.86 -4.91
CA ASN A 1 -12.08 -4.51 -4.41
C ASN A 1 -10.87 -4.78 -3.52
N LEU A 2 -9.68 -4.74 -4.10
CA LEU A 2 -8.48 -5.34 -3.51
C LEU A 2 -8.05 -4.65 -2.20
N ASP A 3 -8.27 -3.34 -2.08
CA ASP A 3 -7.99 -2.60 -0.84
C ASP A 3 -8.87 -3.07 0.33
N GLY A 4 -10.16 -3.31 0.06
CA GLY A 4 -11.09 -3.83 1.08
C GLY A 4 -10.78 -5.27 1.47
N GLU A 5 -10.34 -6.08 0.50
CA GLU A 5 -9.93 -7.48 0.73
C GLU A 5 -8.63 -7.53 1.54
N LEU A 6 -7.66 -6.67 1.25
CA LEU A 6 -6.42 -6.54 2.02
C LEU A 6 -6.72 -6.08 3.46
N ALA A 7 -7.52 -5.04 3.64
CA ALA A 7 -7.89 -4.55 4.97
C ALA A 7 -8.57 -5.66 5.80
N THR A 8 -9.48 -6.41 5.18
CA THR A 8 -10.16 -7.55 5.81
C THR A 8 -9.16 -8.65 6.18
N ALA A 9 -8.28 -9.03 5.27
CA ALA A 9 -7.27 -10.06 5.51
C ALA A 9 -6.32 -9.68 6.67
N VAL A 10 -5.93 -8.41 6.76
CA VAL A 10 -5.08 -7.91 7.87
C VAL A 10 -5.83 -7.85 9.20
N GLN A 11 -7.10 -7.47 9.19
CA GLN A 11 -7.93 -7.48 10.39
C GLN A 11 -8.14 -8.90 10.91
N GLU A 12 -8.48 -9.84 10.03
CA GLU A 12 -8.61 -11.26 10.37
C GLU A 12 -7.28 -11.84 10.89
N ALA A 13 -6.16 -11.51 10.23
CA ALA A 13 -4.82 -11.89 10.68
C ALA A 13 -4.50 -11.42 12.10
N THR A 14 -4.83 -10.16 12.41
CA THR A 14 -4.58 -9.57 13.73
C THR A 14 -5.37 -10.29 14.82
N MET A 15 -6.63 -10.65 14.55
CA MET A 15 -7.46 -11.36 15.52
C MET A 15 -6.83 -12.69 15.94
N TRP A 16 -6.34 -13.45 14.96
CA TRP A 16 -5.72 -14.75 15.22
C TRP A 16 -4.33 -14.66 15.86
N SER A 17 -3.61 -13.54 15.66
CA SER A 17 -2.38 -13.26 16.42
C SER A 17 -2.63 -13.25 17.93
N GLY A 18 -3.75 -12.69 18.39
CA GLY A 18 -4.07 -12.68 19.83
C GLY A 18 -4.35 -14.07 20.41
N GLU A 19 -4.91 -15.00 19.62
CA GLU A 19 -5.07 -16.40 20.03
C GLU A 19 -3.74 -17.17 20.00
N PHE A 20 -2.87 -16.86 19.03
CA PHE A 20 -1.49 -17.36 19.00
C PHE A 20 -0.73 -16.93 20.26
N ASP A 21 -0.80 -15.66 20.65
CA ASP A 21 -0.07 -15.14 21.82
C ASP A 21 -0.48 -15.85 23.12
N LYS A 22 -1.77 -16.19 23.28
CA LYS A 22 -2.25 -16.98 24.42
C LYS A 22 -1.68 -18.40 24.42
N LEU A 23 -1.57 -19.03 23.25
CA LEU A 23 -0.95 -20.35 23.12
C LEU A 23 0.57 -20.27 23.36
N ALA A 24 1.25 -19.27 22.80
CA ALA A 24 2.68 -19.02 23.00
C ALA A 24 3.01 -18.76 24.47
N ALA A 25 2.21 -17.96 25.18
CA ALA A 25 2.33 -17.76 26.61
C ALA A 25 2.19 -19.08 27.40
N SER A 26 1.28 -19.96 26.96
CA SER A 26 1.11 -21.29 27.57
C SER A 26 2.37 -22.14 27.40
N PHE A 27 2.94 -22.18 26.19
CA PHE A 27 4.23 -22.84 25.93
C PHE A 27 5.36 -22.30 26.80
N MET A 28 5.49 -20.97 26.92
CA MET A 28 6.54 -20.33 27.74
C MET A 28 6.37 -20.64 29.24
N SER A 29 5.13 -20.83 29.71
CA SER A 29 4.84 -21.22 31.10
C SER A 29 5.10 -22.71 31.38
N GLY A 30 5.54 -23.49 30.39
CA GLY A 30 5.75 -24.94 30.51
C GLY A 30 4.47 -25.77 30.49
N VAL A 31 3.31 -25.15 30.25
CA VAL A 31 2.03 -25.84 30.12
C VAL A 31 1.87 -26.30 28.67
N SER A 32 1.79 -27.62 28.46
CA SER A 32 1.51 -28.17 27.14
C SER A 32 0.10 -27.77 26.69
N PRO A 33 -0.06 -26.96 25.63
CA PRO A 33 -1.38 -26.56 25.18
C PRO A 33 -2.15 -27.73 24.58
N ASP A 34 -3.47 -27.67 24.68
CA ASP A 34 -4.35 -28.66 24.05
C ASP A 34 -4.06 -28.77 22.55
N LYS A 35 -3.68 -29.98 22.10
CA LYS A 35 -3.35 -30.28 20.70
C LYS A 35 -4.51 -30.04 19.75
N THR A 36 -5.75 -30.27 20.19
CA THR A 36 -6.93 -30.01 19.37
C THR A 36 -7.11 -28.52 19.15
N LYS A 37 -6.99 -27.73 20.21
CA LYS A 37 -6.98 -26.26 20.13
C LYS A 37 -5.81 -25.75 19.28
N ALA A 38 -4.60 -26.28 19.46
CA ALA A 38 -3.41 -25.90 18.69
C ALA A 38 -3.60 -26.18 17.19
N ARG A 39 -4.09 -27.38 16.82
CA ARG A 39 -4.36 -27.70 15.41
C ARG A 39 -5.39 -26.76 14.80
N ARG A 40 -6.48 -26.45 15.52
CA ARG A 40 -7.52 -25.53 15.03
C ARG A 40 -6.97 -24.13 14.81
N VAL A 41 -6.32 -23.55 15.83
CA VAL A 41 -5.75 -22.19 15.73
C VAL A 41 -4.67 -22.15 14.65
N GLY A 42 -3.83 -23.18 14.56
CA GLY A 42 -2.80 -23.28 13.52
C GLY A 42 -3.38 -23.34 12.10
N GLY A 43 -4.46 -24.11 11.91
CA GLY A 43 -5.17 -24.20 10.63
C GLY A 43 -5.78 -22.87 10.20
N GLU A 44 -6.42 -22.15 11.12
CA GLU A 44 -7.00 -20.82 10.86
C GLU A 44 -5.92 -19.78 10.54
N ILE A 45 -4.84 -19.72 11.32
CA ILE A 45 -3.71 -18.80 11.05
C ILE A 45 -3.10 -19.10 9.66
N ALA A 46 -2.88 -20.37 9.33
CA ALA A 46 -2.35 -20.76 8.03
C ALA A 46 -3.31 -20.39 6.89
N GLN A 47 -4.62 -20.60 7.06
CA GLN A 47 -5.62 -20.21 6.08
C GLN A 47 -5.62 -18.70 5.82
N GLN A 48 -5.51 -17.89 6.89
CA GLN A 48 -5.42 -16.44 6.77
C GLN A 48 -4.11 -15.99 6.14
N GLY A 49 -2.99 -16.63 6.47
CA GLY A 49 -1.71 -16.42 5.79
C GLY A 49 -1.80 -16.71 4.29
N GLN A 50 -2.49 -17.79 3.88
CA GLN A 50 -2.70 -18.10 2.46
C GLN A 50 -3.57 -17.07 1.74
N LYS A 51 -4.64 -16.56 2.39
CA LYS A 51 -5.46 -15.49 1.81
C LYS A 51 -4.63 -14.22 1.61
N LEU A 52 -3.91 -13.78 2.64
CA LEU A 52 -3.03 -12.61 2.56
C LEU A 52 -1.98 -12.79 1.47
N LYS A 53 -1.37 -13.98 1.37
CA LYS A 53 -0.43 -14.30 0.29
C LYS A 53 -1.07 -14.12 -1.08
N ALA A 54 -2.25 -14.70 -1.31
CA ALA A 54 -2.93 -14.61 -2.59
C ALA A 54 -3.22 -13.16 -2.99
N THR A 55 -3.70 -12.33 -2.06
CA THR A 55 -3.94 -10.90 -2.29
C THR A 55 -2.64 -10.15 -2.60
N LEU A 56 -1.56 -10.38 -1.86
CA LEU A 56 -0.28 -9.73 -2.11
C LEU A 56 0.35 -10.16 -3.44
N ASP A 57 0.25 -11.45 -3.79
CA ASP A 57 0.69 -11.97 -5.09
C ASP A 57 -0.11 -11.36 -6.24
N GLU A 58 -1.44 -11.18 -6.06
CA GLU A 58 -2.30 -10.54 -7.05
C GLU A 58 -1.93 -9.07 -7.26
N LEU A 59 -1.72 -8.32 -6.19
CA LEU A 59 -1.31 -6.90 -6.29
C LEU A 59 0.07 -6.76 -6.95
N GLU A 60 1.06 -7.55 -6.51
CA GLU A 60 2.42 -7.52 -7.06
C GLU A 60 2.45 -7.97 -8.54
N GLY A 61 1.66 -8.99 -8.88
CA GLY A 61 1.58 -9.55 -10.23
C GLY A 61 0.67 -8.80 -11.20
N SER A 62 -0.23 -7.93 -10.71
CA SER A 62 -1.31 -7.32 -11.49
C SER A 62 -0.84 -6.64 -12.77
N ALA A 63 -1.60 -6.70 -13.86
CA ALA A 63 -1.29 -5.91 -15.06
C ALA A 63 -1.58 -4.41 -14.85
N ASP A 64 -2.41 -4.08 -13.86
CA ASP A 64 -2.80 -2.71 -13.52
C ASP A 64 -1.70 -2.03 -12.69
N PHE A 65 -1.25 -0.87 -13.16
CA PHE A 65 -0.26 -0.03 -12.48
C PHE A 65 -0.71 0.36 -11.07
N GLN A 66 -1.98 0.72 -10.86
CA GLN A 66 -2.47 1.21 -9.57
C GLN A 66 -2.41 0.12 -8.50
N ALA A 67 -2.72 -1.13 -8.87
CA ALA A 67 -2.61 -2.29 -7.99
C ALA A 67 -1.14 -2.56 -7.58
N ARG A 68 -0.20 -2.50 -8.54
CA ARG A 68 1.23 -2.65 -8.24
C ARG A 68 1.78 -1.50 -7.41
N GLU A 69 1.37 -0.27 -7.71
CA GLU A 69 1.78 0.94 -7.00
C GLU A 69 1.34 0.84 -5.52
N ALA A 70 0.12 0.37 -5.27
CA ALA A 70 -0.38 0.12 -3.92
C ALA A 70 0.49 -0.90 -3.16
N TYR A 71 0.84 -2.04 -3.79
CA TYR A 71 1.74 -3.03 -3.19
C TYR A 71 3.10 -2.43 -2.83
N HIS A 72 3.77 -1.77 -3.78
CA HIS A 72 5.09 -1.19 -3.54
C HIS A 72 5.05 -0.03 -2.54
N THR A 73 3.94 0.73 -2.48
CA THR A 73 3.72 1.75 -1.46
C THR A 73 3.72 1.14 -0.06
N LEU A 74 3.04 0.00 0.15
CA LEU A 74 3.03 -0.70 1.44
C LEU A 74 4.45 -1.15 1.83
N GLU A 75 5.21 -1.71 0.89
CA GLU A 75 6.59 -2.17 1.15
C GLU A 75 7.56 -1.00 1.41
N VAL A 76 7.45 0.11 0.69
CA VAL A 76 8.22 1.33 0.94
C VAL A 76 7.86 1.93 2.31
N MET A 77 6.58 2.04 2.64
CA MET A 77 6.12 2.52 3.94
C MET A 77 6.65 1.66 5.09
N ALA A 78 6.59 0.34 4.96
CA ALA A 78 7.11 -0.58 5.96
C ALA A 78 8.61 -0.36 6.21
N ARG A 79 9.40 -0.24 5.13
CA ARG A 79 10.84 0.03 5.21
C ARG A 79 11.15 1.37 5.87
N ARG A 80 10.49 2.46 5.45
CA ARG A 80 10.71 3.80 6.00
C ARG A 80 10.36 3.90 7.49
N ARG A 81 9.34 3.16 7.93
CA ARG A 81 8.94 3.12 9.35
C ARG A 81 9.70 2.08 10.16
N ASN A 82 10.60 1.32 9.54
CA ASN A 82 11.32 0.20 10.16
C ASN A 82 10.35 -0.79 10.83
N VAL A 83 9.20 -1.05 10.19
CA VAL A 83 8.23 -2.06 10.62
C VAL A 83 8.28 -3.28 9.71
N VAL A 84 7.67 -4.37 10.15
CA VAL A 84 7.57 -5.61 9.39
C VAL A 84 6.71 -5.37 8.15
N SER A 85 7.18 -5.82 6.98
CA SER A 85 6.41 -5.67 5.73
C SER A 85 5.26 -6.66 5.67
N MET A 86 4.27 -6.39 4.82
CA MET A 86 3.09 -7.25 4.69
C MET A 86 3.48 -8.66 4.20
N ARG A 87 4.51 -8.75 3.35
CA ARG A 87 5.07 -10.03 2.92
C ARG A 87 5.71 -10.80 4.08
N ALA A 88 6.42 -10.12 4.97
CA ALA A 88 7.00 -10.76 6.15
C ALA A 88 5.92 -11.18 7.17
N VAL A 89 4.84 -10.39 7.34
CA VAL A 89 3.68 -10.78 8.15
C VAL A 89 3.03 -12.04 7.60
N GLU A 90 2.79 -12.10 6.29
CA GLU A 90 2.24 -13.29 5.61
C GLU A 90 3.06 -14.55 5.88
N GLN A 91 4.38 -14.47 5.67
CA GLN A 91 5.29 -15.59 5.91
C GLN A 91 5.31 -16.03 7.37
N LEU A 92 5.26 -15.06 8.30
CA LEU A 92 5.24 -15.34 9.73
C LEU A 92 3.97 -16.08 10.13
N MET A 93 2.81 -15.63 9.65
CA MET A 93 1.55 -16.30 9.90
C MET A 93 1.58 -17.73 9.37
N ASN A 94 1.98 -17.92 8.12
CA ASN A 94 2.06 -19.26 7.53
C ASN A 94 3.00 -20.17 8.34
N TRP A 95 4.15 -19.67 8.78
CA TRP A 95 5.09 -20.43 9.61
C TRP A 95 4.51 -20.75 11.01
N GLN A 96 3.91 -19.78 11.70
CA GLN A 96 3.28 -19.96 13.01
C GLN A 96 2.12 -20.96 12.94
N GLY A 97 1.27 -20.84 11.92
CA GLY A 97 0.13 -21.74 11.68
C GLY A 97 0.59 -23.18 11.43
N GLN A 98 1.55 -23.36 10.53
CA GLN A 98 2.17 -24.67 10.26
C GLN A 98 2.83 -25.25 11.52
N GLY A 99 3.42 -24.40 12.36
CA GLY A 99 4.06 -24.84 13.59
C GLY A 99 3.10 -25.39 14.64
N LEU A 100 1.96 -24.73 14.83
CA LEU A 100 0.92 -25.23 15.72
C LEU A 100 0.31 -26.55 15.24
N VAL A 101 0.14 -26.70 13.92
CA VAL A 101 -0.30 -27.96 13.30
C VAL A 101 0.76 -29.05 13.49
N ALA A 102 2.03 -28.75 13.22
CA ALA A 102 3.14 -29.68 13.42
C ALA A 102 3.24 -30.13 14.88
N PHE A 103 3.12 -29.21 15.84
CA PHE A 103 3.05 -29.53 17.26
C PHE A 103 1.91 -30.49 17.60
N ALA A 104 0.70 -30.20 17.11
CA ALA A 104 -0.46 -31.07 17.34
C ALA A 104 -0.26 -32.48 16.76
N ASP A 105 0.49 -32.57 15.66
CA ASP A 105 0.83 -33.82 14.97
C ASP A 105 2.07 -34.54 15.54
N ASN A 106 2.75 -33.97 16.54
CA ASN A 106 4.08 -34.40 17.02
C ASN A 106 5.16 -34.42 15.92
N ARG A 107 5.07 -33.51 14.95
CA ARG A 107 6.06 -33.32 13.90
C ARG A 107 7.03 -32.18 14.25
N PRO A 108 8.28 -32.23 13.78
CA PRO A 108 9.21 -31.12 13.94
C PRO A 108 8.69 -29.87 13.21
N LEU A 109 8.95 -28.71 13.81
CA LEU A 109 8.68 -27.40 13.22
C LEU A 109 9.62 -27.14 12.04
N ALA A 110 9.10 -26.58 10.94
CA ALA A 110 9.94 -26.11 9.84
C ALA A 110 10.83 -24.94 10.31
N PRO A 111 12.03 -24.75 9.76
CA PRO A 111 12.85 -23.59 10.10
C PRO A 111 12.11 -22.28 9.76
N MET A 112 12.39 -21.23 10.53
CA MET A 112 11.82 -19.90 10.29
C MET A 112 12.29 -19.37 8.92
N PRO A 113 11.40 -18.79 8.10
CA PRO A 113 11.78 -18.14 6.84
C PRO A 113 12.90 -17.10 7.05
N PRO A 114 13.92 -17.05 6.17
CA PRO A 114 15.09 -16.17 6.34
C PRO A 114 14.76 -14.68 6.18
N SER A 115 13.63 -14.36 5.54
CA SER A 115 13.08 -13.01 5.38
C SER A 115 12.44 -12.45 6.65
N ILE A 116 12.23 -13.29 7.66
CA ILE A 116 11.65 -12.92 8.95
C ILE A 116 12.81 -12.63 9.91
N ASP A 117 12.96 -11.37 10.30
CA ASP A 117 13.91 -10.95 11.33
C ASP A 117 13.22 -10.95 12.71
N PRO A 118 13.57 -11.88 13.62
CA PRO A 118 12.98 -11.97 14.95
C PRO A 118 13.16 -10.70 15.79
N GLN A 119 14.27 -9.95 15.58
CA GLN A 119 14.54 -8.74 16.34
C GLN A 119 13.61 -7.60 15.92
N ARG A 120 13.29 -7.52 14.62
CA ARG A 120 12.32 -6.56 14.09
C ARG A 120 10.90 -6.87 14.54
N ILE A 121 10.54 -8.15 14.63
CA ILE A 121 9.20 -8.56 15.07
C ILE A 121 8.97 -8.26 16.55
N GLN A 122 9.95 -8.50 17.43
CA GLN A 122 9.84 -8.18 18.85
C GLN A 122 9.73 -6.67 19.11
N GLY A 123 10.34 -5.84 18.26
CA GLY A 123 10.22 -4.38 18.32
C GLY A 123 8.93 -3.82 17.70
N ALA A 124 8.35 -4.54 16.74
CA ALA A 124 7.19 -4.10 15.95
C ALA A 124 5.86 -4.75 16.35
N ALA A 125 5.83 -5.58 17.40
CA ALA A 125 4.58 -6.15 17.91
C ALA A 125 3.57 -5.02 18.21
N PRO A 126 2.36 -5.05 17.61
CA PRO A 126 1.40 -3.96 17.75
C PRO A 126 1.01 -3.81 19.22
N ARG A 127 1.44 -2.69 19.83
CA ARG A 127 1.13 -2.38 21.23
C ARG A 127 -0.32 -1.95 21.43
N SER A 128 -1.03 -1.67 20.33
CA SER A 128 -2.46 -1.33 20.32
C SER A 128 -3.07 -1.53 18.93
N PRO A 129 -4.35 -1.93 18.82
CA PRO A 129 -5.12 -1.88 17.56
C PRO A 129 -5.14 -0.47 16.93
N ALA A 130 -4.93 0.59 17.73
CA ALA A 130 -4.89 1.97 17.26
C ALA A 130 -3.65 2.30 16.41
N ASP A 131 -2.55 1.56 16.55
CA ASP A 131 -1.32 1.76 15.77
C ASP A 131 -1.36 1.06 14.39
N GLN A 132 -2.42 0.30 14.11
CA GLN A 132 -2.57 -0.52 12.91
C GLN A 132 -3.24 0.22 11.74
N SER A 133 -3.43 1.54 11.82
CA SER A 133 -4.05 2.36 10.76
C SER A 133 -3.15 2.54 9.51
N ILE A 134 -2.33 1.54 9.16
CA ILE A 134 -1.44 1.56 8.00
C ILE A 134 -2.26 1.40 6.70
N ILE A 135 -3.46 0.79 6.76
CA ILE A 135 -4.16 0.28 5.57
C ILE A 135 -5.46 1.04 5.22
N GLU A 136 -5.92 1.97 6.05
CA GLU A 136 -7.04 2.87 5.65
C GLU A 136 -6.53 4.18 5.06
N ALA A 137 -5.90 4.07 3.89
CA ALA A 137 -5.72 5.22 3.01
C ALA A 137 -6.74 5.10 1.88
N THR A 138 -8.02 5.36 2.16
CA THR A 138 -8.97 5.66 1.09
C THR A 138 -8.36 6.82 0.28
N LEU A 139 -8.02 6.55 -0.97
CA LEU A 139 -7.47 7.57 -1.85
C LEU A 139 -8.47 8.73 -1.95
N PRO A 140 -8.00 9.98 -1.93
CA PRO A 140 -8.81 11.13 -2.28
C PRO A 140 -9.54 10.95 -3.61
N ASN A 141 -10.83 10.63 -3.58
CA ASN A 141 -11.69 10.71 -4.76
C ASN A 141 -12.20 12.14 -5.03
N LEU A 142 -11.62 13.12 -4.34
CA LEU A 142 -11.95 14.53 -4.51
C LEU A 142 -10.81 15.21 -5.26
N LEU A 143 -11.18 16.08 -6.20
CA LEU A 143 -10.24 16.94 -6.90
C LEU A 143 -9.96 18.21 -6.06
N PRO A 144 -8.79 18.84 -6.25
CA PRO A 144 -8.46 20.09 -5.57
C PRO A 144 -9.39 21.25 -5.97
N PHE A 145 -10.00 21.18 -7.15
CA PHE A 145 -10.92 22.18 -7.69
C PHE A 145 -12.10 21.52 -8.42
N THR A 146 -13.13 22.31 -8.65
CA THR A 146 -14.26 22.06 -9.54
C THR A 146 -14.32 23.16 -10.60
N GLU A 147 -15.04 22.92 -11.70
CA GLU A 147 -15.21 23.97 -12.72
C GLU A 147 -15.87 25.24 -12.17
N SER A 148 -16.80 25.08 -11.22
CA SER A 148 -17.46 26.20 -10.56
C SER A 148 -16.52 27.05 -9.71
N ASP A 149 -15.44 26.46 -9.16
CA ASP A 149 -14.47 27.23 -8.38
C ASP A 149 -13.73 28.23 -9.28
N PHE A 150 -13.44 27.85 -10.52
CA PHE A 150 -12.85 28.75 -11.51
C PHE A 150 -13.85 29.79 -12.04
N ASP A 151 -15.12 29.41 -12.20
CA ASP A 151 -16.16 30.35 -12.65
C ASP A 151 -16.49 31.42 -11.60
N ALA A 152 -16.27 31.12 -10.32
CA ALA A 152 -16.50 32.04 -9.21
C ALA A 152 -15.37 33.08 -9.03
N ALA A 153 -14.19 32.84 -9.61
CA ALA A 153 -13.07 33.75 -9.50
C ALA A 153 -13.20 34.94 -10.46
N GLU A 154 -12.99 36.16 -9.96
CA GLU A 154 -13.09 37.39 -10.74
C GLU A 154 -11.90 37.61 -11.69
N ALA A 155 -10.78 36.91 -11.47
CA ALA A 155 -9.56 37.04 -12.26
C ALA A 155 -9.75 36.49 -13.68
N ARG A 156 -9.30 37.26 -14.70
CA ARG A 156 -9.37 36.82 -16.11
C ARG A 156 -8.55 35.56 -16.35
N GLU A 157 -7.46 35.40 -15.61
CA GLU A 157 -6.57 34.25 -15.60
C GLU A 157 -7.30 32.96 -15.22
N ALA A 158 -8.33 33.03 -14.38
CA ALA A 158 -9.11 31.86 -13.96
C ALA A 158 -9.79 31.14 -15.13
N VAL A 159 -10.20 31.88 -16.18
CA VAL A 159 -10.80 31.29 -17.39
C VAL A 159 -9.79 30.43 -18.16
N LEU A 160 -8.52 30.87 -18.25
CA LEU A 160 -7.47 30.10 -18.90
C LEU A 160 -7.10 28.86 -18.06
N LEU A 161 -7.00 29.04 -16.74
CA LEU A 161 -6.70 27.96 -15.80
C LEU A 161 -7.81 26.90 -15.76
N LYS A 162 -9.09 27.28 -15.92
CA LYS A 162 -10.20 26.33 -16.11
C LYS A 162 -9.99 25.43 -17.31
N GLY A 163 -9.58 25.99 -18.45
CA GLY A 163 -9.30 25.22 -19.66
C GLY A 163 -8.15 24.22 -19.46
N GLU A 164 -7.11 24.61 -18.74
CA GLU A 164 -6.00 23.72 -18.39
C GLU A 164 -6.42 22.65 -17.38
N PHE A 165 -7.19 23.00 -16.35
CA PHE A 165 -7.79 22.06 -15.40
C PHE A 165 -8.61 20.96 -16.10
N GLN A 166 -9.49 21.35 -17.03
CA GLN A 166 -10.29 20.39 -17.82
C GLN A 166 -9.41 19.49 -18.69
N ARG A 167 -8.37 20.05 -19.31
CA ARG A 167 -7.40 19.27 -20.10
C ARG A 167 -6.68 18.27 -19.21
N LEU A 168 -6.10 18.73 -18.10
CA LEU A 168 -5.36 17.91 -17.16
C LEU A 168 -6.21 16.79 -16.55
N CYS A 169 -7.48 17.06 -16.22
CA CYS A 169 -8.42 16.02 -15.80
C CYS A 169 -8.61 14.92 -16.85
N ARG A 170 -8.73 15.29 -18.14
CA ARG A 170 -8.87 14.31 -19.23
C ARG A 170 -7.58 13.52 -19.45
N ASP A 171 -6.44 14.21 -19.50
CA ASP A 171 -5.14 13.59 -19.71
C ASP A 171 -4.83 12.60 -18.57
N HIS A 172 -5.07 13.00 -17.32
CA HIS A 172 -4.91 12.13 -16.14
C HIS A 172 -5.84 10.91 -16.23
N LYS A 173 -7.12 11.08 -16.58
CA LYS A 173 -8.04 9.96 -16.74
C LYS A 173 -7.61 9.00 -17.85
N GLN A 174 -7.10 9.51 -18.97
CA GLN A 174 -6.57 8.67 -20.05
C GLN A 174 -5.32 7.90 -19.61
N LEU A 175 -4.43 8.55 -18.84
CA LEU A 175 -3.24 7.92 -18.32
C LEU A 175 -3.56 6.82 -17.30
N ILE A 176 -4.56 7.02 -16.44
CA ILE A 176 -5.08 5.96 -15.55
C ILE A 176 -5.56 4.76 -16.38
N GLY A 177 -6.39 4.99 -17.40
CA GLY A 177 -6.89 3.90 -18.26
C GLY A 177 -5.78 3.18 -19.03
N LEU A 178 -4.73 3.89 -19.44
CA LEU A 178 -3.54 3.28 -20.05
C LEU A 178 -2.83 2.36 -19.03
N GLY A 179 -2.75 2.78 -17.77
CA GLY A 179 -2.13 2.06 -16.66
C GLY A 179 -2.75 0.71 -16.34
N GLU A 180 -4.02 0.48 -16.66
CA GLU A 180 -4.72 -0.80 -16.44
C GLU A 180 -4.04 -1.98 -17.18
N THR A 181 -3.25 -1.69 -18.22
CA THR A 181 -2.53 -2.68 -19.03
C THR A 181 -1.01 -2.58 -18.91
N PHE A 182 -0.50 -1.83 -17.92
CA PHE A 182 0.92 -1.56 -17.71
C PHE A 182 1.80 -2.83 -17.68
N GLY A 183 1.31 -3.93 -17.13
CA GLY A 183 2.02 -5.21 -17.09
C GLY A 183 2.35 -5.79 -18.47
N GLY A 184 1.62 -5.39 -19.51
CA GLY A 184 1.86 -5.79 -20.90
C GLY A 184 2.80 -4.87 -21.68
N PHE A 185 3.27 -3.77 -21.08
CA PHE A 185 4.18 -2.84 -21.76
C PHE A 185 5.57 -3.46 -21.90
N ASP A 186 6.21 -3.19 -23.03
CA ASP A 186 7.65 -3.42 -23.17
C ASP A 186 8.42 -2.40 -22.30
N PRO A 187 9.74 -2.58 -22.12
CA PRO A 187 10.50 -1.68 -21.24
C PRO A 187 10.44 -0.20 -21.65
N VAL A 188 10.38 0.09 -22.95
CA VAL A 188 10.28 1.46 -23.46
C VAL A 188 8.90 2.06 -23.15
N GLY A 189 7.83 1.28 -23.32
CA GLY A 189 6.47 1.67 -22.97
C GLY A 189 6.30 1.93 -21.47
N LYS A 190 6.94 1.13 -20.61
CA LYS A 190 6.96 1.38 -19.16
C LYS A 190 7.63 2.71 -18.82
N GLU A 191 8.78 3.00 -19.41
CA GLU A 191 9.49 4.28 -19.19
C GLU A 191 8.67 5.47 -19.70
N PHE A 192 8.08 5.35 -20.89
CA PHE A 192 7.21 6.39 -21.44
C PHE A 192 6.02 6.66 -20.52
N TYR A 193 5.37 5.61 -20.01
CA TYR A 193 4.25 5.70 -19.08
C TYR A 193 4.64 6.41 -17.77
N LEU A 194 5.76 6.02 -17.16
CA LEU A 194 6.27 6.64 -15.93
C LEU A 194 6.60 8.13 -16.16
N GLY A 195 7.21 8.47 -17.29
CA GLY A 195 7.47 9.88 -17.66
C GLY A 195 6.18 10.69 -17.86
N GLN A 196 5.11 10.09 -18.39
CA GLN A 196 3.80 10.75 -18.48
C GLN A 196 3.17 10.95 -17.10
N LEU A 197 3.34 10.03 -16.14
CA LEU A 197 2.88 10.20 -14.76
C LEU A 197 3.57 11.38 -14.08
N GLU A 198 4.90 11.47 -14.20
CA GLU A 198 5.67 12.61 -13.69
C GLU A 198 5.20 13.94 -14.28
N GLN A 199 4.96 13.97 -15.59
CA GLN A 199 4.48 15.17 -16.28
C GLN A 199 3.09 15.60 -15.79
N ILE A 200 2.18 14.65 -15.58
CA ILE A 200 0.84 14.94 -15.01
C ILE A 200 0.97 15.45 -13.58
N ALA A 201 1.81 14.84 -12.75
CA ALA A 201 2.05 15.28 -11.38
C ALA A 201 2.57 16.73 -11.33
N PHE A 202 3.58 17.04 -12.15
CA PHE A 202 4.14 18.39 -12.26
C PHE A 202 3.09 19.43 -12.70
N ARG A 203 2.28 19.11 -13.73
CA ARG A 203 1.20 20.00 -14.20
C ARG A 203 0.13 20.23 -13.14
N TRP A 204 -0.15 19.25 -12.27
CA TRP A 204 -1.06 19.46 -11.13
C TRP A 204 -0.50 20.46 -10.13
N GLU A 205 0.81 20.39 -9.84
CA GLU A 205 1.46 21.35 -8.93
C GLU A 205 1.42 22.78 -9.50
N GLU A 206 1.80 22.96 -10.77
CA GLU A 206 1.74 24.26 -11.43
C GLU A 206 0.30 24.82 -11.45
N LEU A 207 -0.68 23.99 -11.81
CA LEU A 207 -2.07 24.40 -11.83
C LEU A 207 -2.58 24.81 -10.45
N ILE A 208 -2.22 24.08 -9.40
CA ILE A 208 -2.63 24.42 -8.02
C ILE A 208 -2.03 25.77 -7.60
N ASP A 209 -0.74 25.97 -7.85
CA ASP A 209 -0.05 27.21 -7.49
C ASP A 209 -0.62 28.42 -8.26
N ASP A 210 -0.84 28.28 -9.56
CA ASP A 210 -1.37 29.37 -10.40
C ASP A 210 -2.86 29.65 -10.10
N ALA A 211 -3.67 28.63 -9.84
CA ALA A 211 -5.06 28.78 -9.42
C ALA A 211 -5.18 29.58 -8.11
N GLN A 212 -4.35 29.26 -7.12
CA GLN A 212 -4.32 30.01 -5.86
C GLN A 212 -3.90 31.47 -6.07
N ARG A 213 -2.91 31.74 -6.93
CA ARG A 213 -2.51 33.12 -7.27
C ARG A 213 -3.60 33.89 -7.99
N ALA A 214 -4.43 33.21 -8.78
CA ALA A 214 -5.60 33.77 -9.44
C ALA A 214 -6.82 33.93 -8.51
N GLY A 215 -6.70 33.58 -7.22
CA GLY A 215 -7.79 33.69 -6.24
C GLY A 215 -8.81 32.55 -6.31
N VAL A 216 -8.46 31.41 -6.92
CA VAL A 216 -9.29 30.20 -6.90
C VAL A 216 -8.93 29.40 -5.65
N ASP A 217 -9.84 29.36 -4.69
CA ASP A 217 -9.65 28.59 -3.46
C ASP A 217 -9.76 27.09 -3.74
N MET A 218 -8.88 26.31 -3.12
CA MET A 218 -8.98 24.84 -3.16
C MET A 218 -10.20 24.37 -2.39
N ASN A 219 -10.80 23.28 -2.88
CA ASN A 219 -11.90 22.60 -2.22
C ASN A 219 -11.53 22.24 -0.76
N PRO A 220 -12.23 22.78 0.26
CA PRO A 220 -11.89 22.53 1.66
C PRO A 220 -11.95 21.05 2.06
N ALA A 221 -12.84 20.27 1.45
CA ALA A 221 -12.94 18.83 1.70
C ALA A 221 -11.71 18.08 1.19
N PHE A 222 -11.19 18.46 0.02
CA PHE A 222 -9.91 17.94 -0.49
C PHE A 222 -8.76 18.24 0.46
N VAL A 223 -8.65 19.50 0.92
CA VAL A 223 -7.60 19.91 1.85
C VAL A 223 -7.67 19.15 3.17
N SER A 224 -8.87 19.03 3.74
CA SER A 224 -9.09 18.31 5.01
C SER A 224 -8.72 16.84 4.89
N MET A 225 -9.13 16.18 3.80
CA MET A 225 -8.86 14.76 3.57
C MET A 225 -7.37 14.51 3.31
N SER A 226 -6.70 15.37 2.53
CA SER A 226 -5.25 15.29 2.30
C SER A 226 -4.46 15.46 3.59
N LYS A 227 -4.85 16.42 4.44
CA LYS A 227 -4.25 16.61 5.78
C LYS A 227 -4.45 15.39 6.68
N GLU A 228 -5.66 14.85 6.73
CA GLU A 228 -5.97 13.67 7.54
C GLU A 228 -5.19 12.44 7.05
N ARG A 229 -5.07 12.26 5.73
CA ARG A 229 -4.26 11.19 5.14
C ARG A 229 -2.79 11.29 5.54
N LEU A 230 -2.19 12.47 5.36
CA LEU A 230 -0.80 12.72 5.77
C LEU A 230 -0.59 12.51 7.27
N ARG A 231 -1.56 12.93 8.10
CA ARG A 231 -1.55 12.71 9.55
C ARG A 231 -1.56 11.21 9.91
N ARG A 232 -2.46 10.42 9.30
CA ARG A 232 -2.51 8.95 9.50
C ARG A 232 -1.25 8.26 8.97
N ALA A 233 -0.73 8.75 7.85
CA ALA A 233 0.54 8.33 7.29
C ALA A 233 1.74 8.83 8.10
N ASN A 234 1.55 9.65 9.15
CA ASN A 234 2.62 10.28 9.92
C ASN A 234 3.73 10.84 9.02
N MET A 235 3.32 11.53 7.96
CA MET A 235 4.20 12.05 6.91
C MET A 235 3.89 13.51 6.64
N ARG A 236 4.94 14.27 6.34
CA ARG A 236 4.84 15.60 5.75
C ARG A 236 4.64 15.49 4.22
N PRO A 237 4.14 16.54 3.54
CA PRO A 237 3.94 16.50 2.09
C PRO A 237 5.21 16.16 1.28
N ASP A 238 6.37 16.69 1.68
CA ASP A 238 7.67 16.39 1.06
C ASP A 238 8.06 14.91 1.24
N GLU A 239 7.83 14.36 2.42
CA GLU A 239 8.10 12.94 2.71
C GLU A 239 7.19 12.02 1.88
N PHE A 240 5.92 12.41 1.71
CA PHE A 240 4.98 11.67 0.87
C PHE A 240 5.42 11.70 -0.60
N ARG A 241 5.85 12.86 -1.13
CA ARG A 241 6.40 12.94 -2.51
C ARG A 241 7.61 12.05 -2.69
N ASN A 242 8.57 12.12 -1.76
CA ASN A 242 9.76 11.26 -1.82
C ASN A 242 9.39 9.77 -1.75
N MET A 243 8.31 9.42 -1.05
CA MET A 243 7.84 8.03 -0.96
C MET A 243 7.31 7.54 -2.30
N VAL A 244 6.49 8.36 -2.96
CA VAL A 244 5.95 8.05 -4.29
C VAL A 244 7.10 7.93 -5.30
N GLU A 245 8.09 8.81 -5.23
CA GLU A 245 9.28 8.74 -6.08
C GLU A 245 10.07 7.45 -5.87
N GLU A 246 10.27 7.02 -4.62
CA GLU A 246 10.89 5.72 -4.32
C GLU A 246 10.09 4.54 -4.89
N VAL A 247 8.76 4.63 -4.95
CA VAL A 247 7.91 3.63 -5.61
C VAL A 247 8.14 3.66 -7.13
N TYR A 248 8.22 4.83 -7.74
CA TYR A 248 8.49 4.97 -9.18
C TYR A 248 9.88 4.49 -9.57
N ASP A 249 10.89 4.72 -8.72
CA ASP A 249 12.22 4.15 -8.89
C ASP A 249 12.21 2.62 -8.93
N ILE A 250 11.35 1.95 -8.15
CA ILE A 250 11.21 0.48 -8.24
C ILE A 250 10.76 0.08 -9.64
N PHE A 251 9.77 0.77 -10.21
CA PHE A 251 9.28 0.48 -11.55
C PHE A 251 10.29 0.80 -12.65
N ARG A 252 11.03 1.92 -12.54
CA ARG A 252 12.11 2.28 -13.48
C ARG A 252 13.20 1.21 -13.46
N ASN A 253 13.68 0.84 -12.27
CA ASN A 253 14.67 -0.23 -12.11
C ASN A 253 14.19 -1.59 -12.65
N GLN A 254 12.89 -1.88 -12.54
CA GLN A 254 12.32 -3.11 -13.11
C GLN A 254 12.30 -3.05 -14.64
N ALA A 255 11.89 -1.92 -15.23
CA ALA A 255 11.93 -1.72 -16.67
C ALA A 255 13.37 -1.84 -17.23
N GLU A 256 14.36 -1.29 -16.54
CA GLU A 256 15.78 -1.42 -16.91
C GLU A 256 16.27 -2.88 -16.86
N LYS A 257 15.91 -3.65 -15.83
CA LYS A 257 16.24 -5.07 -15.75
C LYS A 257 15.61 -5.87 -16.88
N ASP A 258 14.37 -5.56 -17.23
CA ASP A 258 13.67 -6.21 -18.34
C ASP A 258 14.37 -5.96 -19.69
N LYS A 259 15.02 -4.80 -19.88
CA LYS A 259 15.86 -4.53 -21.07
C LYS A 259 17.05 -5.46 -21.18
N GLY A 260 17.72 -5.73 -20.06
CA GLY A 260 18.94 -6.55 -20.02
C GLY A 260 18.71 -8.06 -20.16
N ILE A 261 17.47 -8.53 -19.97
CA ILE A 261 17.09 -9.95 -20.14
C ILE A 261 16.66 -10.23 -21.60
N GLY A 262 16.22 -9.21 -22.33
CA GLY A 262 15.76 -9.30 -23.72
C GLY A 262 16.84 -9.06 -24.80
N SER A 263 18.09 -8.81 -24.40
CA SER A 263 19.26 -8.59 -25.28
C SER A 263 20.21 -9.78 -25.26
#